data_AF-C6WBN7-F1
#
_entry.id   AF-C6WBN7-F1
#
_cell.length_a   1.000
_cell.length_b   1.000
_cell.length_c   1.000
_cell.angle_alpha   90.00
_cell.angle_beta   90.00
_cell.angle_gamma   90.00
#
_symmetry.space_group_name_H-M   'P 1'
#
loop_
_entity.id
_entity.type
_entity.pdbx_description
1 polymer ?
#
loop_
_entity_poly.entity_id
_entity_poly.type
_entity_poly.pdbx_seq_one_letter_code
_entity_poly.pdbx_strand_id
1 'polypeptide(L)'
;MSTLNERVAQRVKAMRQRRGMSMQALADAMTAAGYPSSRMGTSNREAGRAKITLDEAEGYCTVFGIAWADLIGESPCTTCDGAPPAHFTCNNCGKTGQQ
;
A
#
# COMPACT_ATOMS: atom_id res chain seq x y z
N MET A 1 -9.17 12.31 -11.36
CA MET A 1 -7.83 11.70 -11.24
C MET A 1 -7.47 11.66 -9.77
N SER A 2 -7.13 10.50 -9.22
CA SER A 2 -6.63 10.42 -7.83
C SER A 2 -5.19 10.93 -7.78
N THR A 3 -4.89 11.71 -6.75
CA THR A 3 -3.54 12.19 -6.47
C THR A 3 -2.61 11.02 -6.15
N LEU A 4 -1.31 11.22 -6.32
CA LEU A 4 -0.31 10.22 -5.94
C LEU A 4 -0.46 9.80 -4.47
N ASN A 5 -0.73 10.76 -3.57
CA ASN A 5 -0.87 10.49 -2.15
C ASN A 5 -2.05 9.55 -1.84
N GLU A 6 -3.20 9.75 -2.50
CA GLU A 6 -4.38 8.89 -2.35
C GLU A 6 -4.12 7.48 -2.85
N ARG A 7 -3.41 7.34 -3.98
CA ARG A 7 -3.04 6.03 -4.54
C ARG A 7 -2.09 5.27 -3.63
N VAL A 8 -1.06 5.95 -3.09
CA VAL A 8 -0.14 5.36 -2.12
C VAL A 8 -0.89 4.93 -0.86
N ALA A 9 -1.78 5.78 -0.32
CA ALA A 9 -2.60 5.46 0.84
C ALA A 9 -3.47 4.20 0.62
N GLN A 10 -4.13 4.09 -0.53
CA GLN A 10 -4.91 2.91 -0.91
C GLN A 10 -4.05 1.66 -1.01
N ARG A 11 -2.86 1.77 -1.63
CA ARG A 11 -1.93 0.65 -1.75
C ARG A 11 -1.39 0.20 -0.39
N VAL A 12 -0.98 1.11 0.48
CA VAL A 12 -0.54 0.80 1.85
C VAL A 12 -1.64 0.07 2.62
N LYS A 13 -2.88 0.57 2.55
CA LYS A 13 -4.04 -0.10 3.16
C LYS A 13 -4.24 -1.52 2.63
N ALA A 14 -4.20 -1.70 1.30
CA ALA A 14 -4.37 -3.01 0.67
C ALA A 14 -3.26 -3.98 1.08
N MET A 15 -1.99 -3.56 1.06
CA MET A 15 -0.86 -4.38 1.49
C MET A 15 -0.96 -4.78 2.96
N ARG A 16 -1.33 -3.84 3.82
CA ARG A 16 -1.57 -4.10 5.24
C ARG A 16 -2.67 -5.16 5.43
N GLN A 17 -3.79 -5.02 4.73
CA GLN A 17 -4.91 -5.96 4.81
C GLN A 17 -4.55 -7.35 4.29
N ARG A 18 -3.85 -7.45 3.16
CA ARG A 18 -3.40 -8.73 2.58
C ARG A 18 -2.43 -9.49 3.49
N ARG A 19 -1.62 -8.78 4.27
CA ARG A 19 -0.71 -9.36 5.27
C ARG A 19 -1.37 -9.62 6.62
N GLY A 20 -2.68 -9.37 6.77
CA GLY A 20 -3.39 -9.53 8.04
C GLY A 20 -2.92 -8.57 9.14
N MET A 21 -2.23 -7.47 8.77
CA MET A 21 -1.67 -6.54 9.73
C MET A 21 -2.75 -5.58 10.25
N SER A 22 -2.79 -5.38 11.57
CA SER A 22 -3.56 -4.29 12.16
C SER A 22 -2.88 -2.94 11.88
N MET A 23 -3.61 -1.83 12.00
CA MET A 23 -3.00 -0.49 11.90
C MET A 23 -1.90 -0.28 12.95
N GLN A 24 -2.07 -0.86 14.15
CA GLN A 24 -1.05 -0.81 15.19
C GLN A 24 0.19 -1.60 14.78
N ALA A 25 0.01 -2.83 14.25
CA ALA A 25 1.12 -3.65 13.81
C ALA A 25 1.95 -2.98 12.70
N LEU A 26 1.30 -2.24 11.79
CA LEU A 26 2.03 -1.45 10.79
C LEU A 26 2.80 -0.29 11.43
N ALA A 27 2.18 0.45 12.36
CA ALA A 27 2.86 1.52 13.08
C ALA A 27 4.06 1.03 13.89
N ASP A 28 3.95 -0.14 14.52
CA ASP A 28 5.02 -0.78 15.28
C ASP A 28 6.16 -1.22 14.35
N ALA A 29 5.83 -1.82 13.20
CA ALA A 29 6.81 -2.22 12.19
C ALA A 29 7.56 -1.02 11.59
N MET A 30 6.85 0.07 11.30
CA MET A 30 7.45 1.33 10.86
C MET A 30 8.42 1.87 11.90
N THR A 31 7.99 1.92 13.16
CA THR A 31 8.80 2.43 14.27
C THR A 31 10.04 1.56 14.49
N ALA A 32 9.90 0.23 14.43
CA ALA A 32 11.02 -0.72 14.53
C ALA A 32 12.02 -0.58 13.38
N ALA A 33 11.56 -0.16 12.19
CA ALA A 33 12.41 0.13 11.04
C ALA A 33 13.05 1.54 11.08
N GLY A 34 12.83 2.32 12.15
CA GLY A 34 13.41 3.66 12.30
C GLY A 34 12.53 4.80 11.77
N TYR A 35 11.27 4.53 11.41
CA TYR A 35 10.30 5.52 10.92
C TYR A 35 9.21 5.73 11.97
N PRO A 36 9.28 6.80 12.80
CA PRO A 36 8.32 7.03 13.86
C PRO A 36 6.88 7.05 13.34
N SER A 37 6.03 6.18 13.86
CA SER A 37 4.64 6.09 13.44
C SER A 37 3.71 5.81 14.62
N SER A 38 2.41 6.00 14.40
CA SER A 38 1.38 5.69 15.39
C SER A 38 0.15 5.14 14.69
N ARG A 39 -0.63 4.32 15.40
CA ARG A 39 -1.89 3.78 14.87
C ARG A 39 -2.84 4.86 14.34
N MET A 40 -2.93 6.00 15.03
CA MET A 40 -3.75 7.13 14.57
C MET A 40 -3.19 7.77 13.30
N GLY A 41 -1.86 7.95 13.24
CA GLY A 41 -1.16 8.39 12.04
C GLY A 41 -1.47 7.48 10.85
N THR A 42 -1.26 6.18 11.00
CA THR A 42 -1.59 5.16 9.99
C THR A 42 -3.04 5.25 9.52
N SER A 43 -4.00 5.31 10.46
CA SER A 43 -5.43 5.46 10.14
C SER A 43 -5.72 6.74 9.33
N ASN A 44 -5.10 7.87 9.70
CA ASN A 44 -5.27 9.13 8.99
C ASN A 44 -4.65 9.12 7.59
N ARG A 45 -3.49 8.48 7.41
CA ARG A 45 -2.89 8.29 6.08
C ARG A 45 -3.79 7.45 5.19
N GLU A 46 -4.25 6.30 5.68
CA GLU A 46 -5.11 5.38 4.90
C GLU A 46 -6.48 5.97 4.56
N ALA A 47 -7.01 6.84 5.42
CA ALA A 47 -8.25 7.57 5.17
C ALA A 47 -8.06 8.82 4.28
N GLY A 48 -6.83 9.14 3.87
CA GLY A 48 -6.53 10.36 3.11
C GLY A 48 -6.71 11.66 3.90
N ARG A 49 -6.93 11.57 5.21
CA ARG A 49 -7.12 12.73 6.11
C ARG A 49 -5.82 13.46 6.41
N ALA A 50 -4.68 12.82 6.12
CA ALA A 50 -3.38 13.43 6.29
C ALA A 50 -2.40 12.93 5.22
N LYS A 51 -1.52 13.82 4.75
CA LYS A 51 -0.58 13.51 3.65
C LYS A 51 0.53 12.58 4.11
N ILE A 52 0.87 11.59 3.27
CA ILE A 52 2.07 10.76 3.44
C ILE A 52 3.32 11.59 3.15
N THR A 53 4.31 11.59 4.05
CA THR A 53 5.63 12.22 3.85
C THR A 53 6.58 11.30 3.07
N LEU A 54 7.72 11.84 2.62
CA LEU A 54 8.74 11.03 1.93
C LEU A 54 9.32 9.94 2.85
N ASP A 55 9.62 10.29 4.11
CA ASP A 55 10.14 9.34 5.10
C ASP A 55 9.14 8.21 5.38
N GLU A 56 7.85 8.54 5.49
CA GLU A 56 6.80 7.52 5.66
C GLU A 56 6.70 6.61 4.44
N ALA A 57 6.84 7.16 3.23
CA ALA A 57 6.84 6.35 2.01
C ALA A 57 8.05 5.41 1.95
N GLU A 58 9.24 5.85 2.37
CA GLU A 58 10.43 4.99 2.46
C GLU A 58 10.26 3.91 3.53
N GLY A 59 9.68 4.27 4.68
CA GLY A 59 9.33 3.29 5.70
C GLY A 59 8.34 2.24 5.19
N TYR A 60 7.34 2.62 4.39
CA TYR A 60 6.44 1.64 3.78
C TYR A 60 7.19 0.70 2.82
N CYS A 61 8.08 1.23 1.96
CA CYS A 61 8.92 0.40 1.10
C CYS A 61 9.76 -0.60 1.91
N THR A 62 10.35 -0.15 3.02
CA THR A 62 11.15 -0.97 3.93
C THR A 62 10.32 -2.06 4.61
N VAL A 63 9.21 -1.69 5.26
CA VAL A 63 8.34 -2.62 5.99
C VAL A 63 7.67 -3.63 5.05
N PHE A 64 7.27 -3.19 3.85
CA PHE A 64 6.66 -4.08 2.88
C PHE A 64 7.69 -4.82 2.01
N GLY A 65 8.96 -4.45 2.02
CA GLY A 65 9.98 -5.04 1.16
C GLY A 65 9.65 -4.87 -0.33
N ILE A 66 9.22 -3.68 -0.73
CA ILE A 66 8.86 -3.34 -2.12
C ILE A 66 9.70 -2.20 -2.66
N ALA A 67 9.86 -2.13 -3.97
CA ALA A 67 10.53 -1.00 -4.60
C ALA A 67 9.66 0.27 -4.57
N TRP A 68 10.30 1.44 -4.66
CA TRP A 68 9.59 2.72 -4.72
C TRP A 68 8.59 2.77 -5.88
N ALA A 69 8.98 2.25 -7.04
CA ALA A 69 8.14 2.17 -8.23
C ALA A 69 6.85 1.37 -8.00
N ASP A 70 6.87 0.33 -7.15
CA ASP A 70 5.69 -0.45 -6.80
C ASP A 70 4.76 0.33 -5.87
N LEU A 71 5.33 1.13 -4.96
CA LEU A 71 4.58 1.98 -4.04
C LEU A 71 3.85 3.09 -4.81
N ILE A 72 4.56 3.79 -5.70
CA ILE A 72 4.03 4.90 -6.51
C ILE A 72 3.42 4.44 -7.83
N GLY A 73 3.30 3.14 -8.08
CA GLY A 73 2.68 2.59 -9.28
C GLY A 73 1.17 2.82 -9.31
N GLU A 74 0.52 2.45 -10.41
CA GLU A 74 -0.95 2.50 -10.50
C GLU A 74 -1.60 1.69 -9.37
N SER A 75 -2.64 2.24 -8.74
CA SER A 75 -3.34 1.62 -7.60
C SER A 75 -3.70 0.16 -7.95
N PRO A 76 -3.56 -0.81 -7.03
CA PRO A 76 -3.95 -2.17 -7.35
C PRO A 76 -5.44 -2.13 -7.71
N CYS A 77 -5.79 -2.66 -8.87
CA CYS A 77 -7.19 -2.66 -9.28
C CYS A 77 -8.03 -3.32 -8.20
N THR A 78 -9.15 -2.71 -7.85
CA THR A 78 -10.07 -3.19 -6.81
C THR A 78 -10.71 -4.54 -7.14
N THR A 79 -10.60 -5.01 -8.38
CA THR A 79 -11.15 -6.28 -8.85
C THR A 79 -10.11 -7.40 -8.82
N CYS A 80 -8.91 -7.15 -9.35
CA CYS A 80 -7.85 -8.15 -9.46
C CYS A 80 -6.81 -8.04 -8.36
N ASP A 81 -6.84 -6.96 -7.59
CA ASP A 81 -5.84 -6.60 -6.59
C ASP A 81 -4.41 -6.50 -7.14
N GLY A 82 -4.28 -6.41 -8.46
CA GLY A 82 -3.01 -6.47 -9.19
C GLY A 82 -2.47 -7.88 -9.42
N ALA A 83 -3.16 -8.92 -8.95
CA ALA A 83 -2.83 -10.33 -9.09
C ALA A 83 -4.06 -11.13 -9.56
N PRO A 84 -4.43 -11.04 -10.85
CA PRO A 84 -5.45 -11.91 -11.41
C PRO A 84 -5.07 -13.40 -11.26
N PRO A 85 -6.04 -14.33 -11.17
CA PRO A 85 -5.76 -15.76 -11.18
C PRO A 85 -4.95 -16.20 -12.40
N ALA A 86 -4.18 -17.28 -12.26
CA ALA A 86 -3.34 -17.81 -13.35
C ALA A 86 -4.18 -18.03 -14.62
N HIS A 87 -3.66 -17.57 -15.77
CA HIS A 87 -4.34 -17.59 -17.07
C HIS A 87 -5.61 -16.72 -17.21
N PHE A 88 -6.00 -15.95 -16.20
CA PHE A 88 -7.09 -14.98 -16.30
C PHE A 88 -6.55 -13.57 -16.53
N THR A 89 -7.19 -12.84 -17.44
CA THR A 89 -7.03 -11.39 -17.59
C THR A 89 -8.15 -10.71 -16.84
N CYS A 90 -7.81 -9.75 -15.97
CA CYS A 90 -8.84 -8.96 -15.32
C CYS A 90 -9.41 -7.93 -16.29
N ASN A 91 -10.70 -8.01 -16.55
CA ASN A 91 -11.40 -7.08 -17.44
C ASN A 91 -11.44 -5.63 -16.92
N ASN A 92 -11.17 -5.40 -15.64
CA ASN A 92 -11.11 -4.05 -15.05
C ASN A 92 -9.69 -3.45 -15.10
N CYS A 93 -8.64 -4.28 -15.03
CA CYS A 93 -7.25 -3.82 -14.88
C CYS A 93 -6.33 -4.17 -16.05
N GLY A 94 -6.77 -5.04 -16.96
CA GLY A 94 -5.98 -5.52 -18.09
C GLY A 94 -4.80 -6.42 -17.73
N LYS A 95 -4.43 -6.56 -16.44
CA LYS A 95 -3.36 -7.47 -16.02
C LYS A 95 -3.76 -8.93 -16.23
N THR A 96 -2.78 -9.75 -16.56
CA THR A 96 -2.89 -11.21 -16.69
C THR A 96 -2.15 -11.89 -15.54
N GLY A 97 -2.77 -12.90 -14.92
CA GLY A 97 -2.09 -13.73 -13.93
C GLY A 97 -0.98 -14.55 -14.59
N GLN A 98 0.26 -14.34 -14.17
CA GLN A 98 1.41 -15.14 -14.61
C GLN A 98 1.36 -16.53 -13.96
N GLN A 99 1.82 -17.54 -14.70
CA GLN A 99 1.82 -18.96 -14.33
C GLN A 99 2.67 -19.24 -13.10
#